data_AF-A0A0P1KK41-F1
#
_entry.id   AF-A0A0P1KK41-F1
#
_cell.length_a   1.000
_cell.length_b   1.000
_cell.length_c   1.000
_cell.angle_alpha   90.00
_cell.angle_beta   90.00
_cell.angle_gamma   90.00
#
_symmetry.space_group_name_H-M   'P 1'
#
loop_
_entity.id
_entity.type
_entity.pdbx_description
1 polymer ?
#
loop_
_entity_poly.entity_id
_entity_poly.type
_entity_poly.pdbx_seq_one_letter_code
_entity_poly.pdbx_strand_id
1 'polypeptide(L)'
;MSSVNDVKKVERRLAVYSPDTQLNTYMNAVSELGSLCFSILVGKLDEKHELTRERLQAWKEEIKFKHAEARMYVESEKLKIRAENESASENIEEIKRQMESELALIRRKNSITRQRNEKLRAMNSHIDLVNEQLEDMYRGKSRVSATREEWERQLGRHAVESLLNSNVFDKNVVKVRDGSEREELSVMSNFSRRADELKKTNDSMKKTVQRLQVELADYKKKWAHDAGLFDKITEVLKDELVKRDLIKPQGKGQANEDDEEGEDEDEDEDEDELDAEIAESDQESLSEAQNSDEEEKL
;
A
#
# COMPACT_ATOMS: atom_id res chain seq x y z
N MET A 1 -61.35 -4.84 20.61
CA MET A 1 -60.27 -5.18 21.56
C MET A 1 -60.41 -6.56 22.25
N SER A 2 -61.49 -7.33 22.06
CA SER A 2 -61.64 -8.68 22.66
C SER A 2 -60.84 -9.78 21.94
N SER A 3 -60.74 -9.72 20.60
CA SER A 3 -60.22 -10.87 19.83
C SER A 3 -58.75 -11.22 20.11
N VAL A 4 -57.90 -10.24 20.41
CA VAL A 4 -56.47 -10.48 20.72
C VAL A 4 -56.31 -11.21 22.06
N ASN A 5 -57.20 -10.94 23.03
CA ASN A 5 -57.19 -11.65 24.32
C ASN A 5 -57.76 -13.06 24.18
N ASP A 6 -58.72 -13.26 23.29
CA ASP A 6 -59.32 -14.57 23.05
C ASP A 6 -58.34 -15.49 22.27
N VAL A 7 -57.58 -14.95 21.33
CA VAL A 7 -56.49 -15.67 20.64
C VAL A 7 -55.40 -16.12 21.63
N LYS A 8 -54.93 -15.22 22.52
CA LYS A 8 -53.93 -15.58 23.55
C LYS A 8 -54.43 -16.64 24.53
N LYS A 9 -55.73 -16.66 24.85
CA LYS A 9 -56.32 -17.71 25.71
C LYS A 9 -56.32 -19.06 25.00
N VAL A 10 -56.63 -19.08 23.71
CA VAL A 10 -56.60 -20.29 22.89
C VAL A 10 -55.17 -20.82 22.75
N GLU A 11 -54.20 -19.94 22.46
CA GLU A 11 -52.79 -20.31 22.40
C GLU A 11 -52.27 -20.92 23.71
N ARG A 12 -52.59 -20.30 24.85
CA ARG A 12 -52.24 -20.85 26.18
C ARG A 12 -52.88 -22.21 26.42
N ARG A 13 -54.15 -22.38 26.02
CA ARG A 13 -54.85 -23.66 26.19
C ARG A 13 -54.27 -24.75 25.29
N LEU A 14 -53.86 -24.40 24.07
CA LEU A 14 -53.18 -25.32 23.14
C LEU A 14 -51.78 -25.70 23.65
N ALA A 15 -51.04 -24.75 24.23
CA ALA A 15 -49.71 -25.01 24.79
C ALA A 15 -49.73 -25.99 25.97
N VAL A 16 -50.83 -26.05 26.71
CA VAL A 16 -51.02 -26.96 27.87
C VAL A 16 -51.82 -28.21 27.47
N TYR A 17 -52.30 -28.29 26.24
CA TYR A 17 -53.09 -29.43 25.79
C TYR A 17 -52.21 -30.66 25.59
N SER A 18 -52.45 -31.69 26.40
CA SER A 18 -51.81 -33.00 26.28
C SER A 18 -52.91 -34.07 26.18
N PRO A 19 -53.31 -34.44 24.95
CA PRO A 19 -54.53 -35.22 24.71
C PRO A 19 -54.50 -36.62 25.33
N ASP A 20 -53.34 -37.28 25.35
CA ASP A 20 -53.25 -38.69 25.71
C ASP A 20 -52.11 -38.93 26.68
N THR A 21 -52.44 -39.00 27.96
CA THR A 21 -51.51 -39.46 28.99
C THR A 21 -52.08 -40.70 29.65
N GLN A 22 -51.22 -41.66 29.98
CA GLN A 22 -51.58 -42.82 30.78
C GLN A 22 -52.13 -42.42 32.16
N LEU A 23 -51.79 -41.19 32.60
CA LEU A 23 -52.39 -40.53 33.75
C LEU A 23 -53.88 -40.25 33.57
N ASN A 24 -54.33 -39.76 32.40
CA ASN A 24 -55.76 -39.54 32.13
C ASN A 24 -56.54 -40.86 32.17
N THR A 25 -55.99 -41.94 31.61
CA THR A 25 -56.60 -43.27 31.66
C THR A 25 -56.75 -43.80 33.08
N TYR A 26 -55.73 -43.59 33.93
CA TYR A 26 -55.79 -43.92 35.36
C TYR A 26 -56.81 -43.05 36.11
N MET A 27 -56.80 -41.73 35.91
CA MET A 27 -57.72 -40.78 36.55
C MET A 27 -59.18 -41.05 36.19
N ASN A 28 -59.46 -41.42 34.93
CA ASN A 28 -60.80 -41.83 34.51
C ASN A 28 -61.25 -43.10 35.24
N ALA A 29 -60.39 -44.13 35.33
CA ALA A 29 -60.71 -45.36 36.04
C ALA A 29 -60.94 -45.12 37.56
N VAL A 30 -60.17 -44.23 38.17
CA VAL A 30 -60.36 -43.82 39.57
C VAL A 30 -61.64 -43.00 39.73
N SER A 31 -61.98 -42.13 38.78
CA SER A 31 -63.19 -41.32 38.80
C SER A 31 -64.45 -42.18 38.64
N GLU A 32 -64.42 -43.21 37.81
CA GLU A 32 -65.50 -44.20 37.66
C GLU A 32 -65.70 -45.01 38.95
N LEU A 33 -64.61 -45.43 39.60
CA LEU A 33 -64.72 -46.08 40.90
C LEU A 33 -65.23 -45.11 41.98
N GLY A 34 -64.78 -43.85 41.95
CA GLY A 34 -65.18 -42.80 42.87
C GLY A 34 -66.67 -42.45 42.75
N SER A 35 -67.19 -42.36 41.53
CA SER A 35 -68.62 -42.13 41.28
C SER A 35 -69.46 -43.32 41.74
N LEU A 36 -68.99 -44.56 41.52
CA LEU A 36 -69.66 -45.75 42.03
C LEU A 36 -69.69 -45.78 43.58
N CYS A 37 -68.57 -45.51 44.23
CA CYS A 37 -68.50 -45.39 45.70
C CYS A 37 -69.44 -44.29 46.23
N PHE A 38 -69.49 -43.14 45.55
CA PHE A 38 -70.40 -42.05 45.91
C PHE A 38 -71.88 -42.44 45.74
N SER A 39 -72.24 -43.09 44.64
CA SER A 39 -73.60 -43.58 44.39
C SER A 39 -74.05 -44.62 45.43
N ILE A 40 -73.14 -45.49 45.87
CA ILE A 40 -73.37 -46.43 46.98
C ILE A 40 -73.63 -45.67 48.28
N LEU A 41 -72.79 -44.69 48.62
CA LEU A 41 -72.91 -43.90 49.85
C LEU A 41 -74.19 -43.06 49.90
N VAL A 42 -74.65 -42.55 48.74
CA VAL A 42 -75.87 -41.75 48.61
C VAL A 42 -77.14 -42.63 48.51
N GLY A 43 -76.98 -43.96 48.41
CA GLY A 43 -78.10 -44.91 48.33
C GLY A 43 -78.87 -44.85 47.01
N LYS A 44 -78.31 -44.22 45.97
CA LYS A 44 -78.88 -44.13 44.61
C LYS A 44 -78.13 -45.06 43.66
N LEU A 45 -78.18 -46.36 43.97
CA LEU A 45 -77.56 -47.35 43.10
C LEU A 45 -78.50 -47.63 41.91
N ASP A 46 -78.08 -47.20 40.72
CA ASP A 46 -78.78 -47.56 39.47
C ASP A 46 -78.58 -49.05 39.16
N GLU A 47 -79.62 -49.72 38.64
CA GLU A 47 -79.56 -51.13 38.16
C GLU A 47 -78.49 -51.37 37.08
N LYS A 48 -77.98 -50.31 36.45
CA LYS A 48 -76.88 -50.36 35.47
C LYS A 48 -75.52 -50.70 36.08
N HIS A 49 -75.38 -50.65 37.41
CA HIS A 49 -74.13 -50.91 38.11
C HIS A 49 -74.13 -52.35 38.64
N GLU A 50 -73.88 -53.33 37.77
CA GLU A 50 -73.82 -54.75 38.13
C GLU A 50 -72.65 -55.01 39.11
N LEU A 51 -72.95 -54.99 40.41
CA LEU A 51 -71.99 -55.21 41.50
C LEU A 51 -71.72 -56.70 41.74
N THR A 52 -71.21 -57.39 40.72
CA THR A 52 -70.75 -58.78 40.83
C THR A 52 -69.33 -58.84 41.41
N ARG A 53 -69.06 -59.84 42.25
CA ARG A 53 -67.73 -60.05 42.88
C ARG A 53 -66.59 -60.19 41.86
N GLU A 54 -66.86 -60.80 40.71
CA GLU A 54 -65.90 -60.96 39.60
C GLU A 54 -65.54 -59.61 38.97
N ARG A 55 -66.53 -58.73 38.77
CA ARG A 55 -66.32 -57.39 38.20
C ARG A 55 -65.51 -56.50 39.15
N LEU A 56 -65.73 -56.60 40.46
CA LEU A 56 -64.93 -55.92 41.46
C LEU A 56 -63.45 -56.38 41.46
N GLN A 57 -63.21 -57.67 41.24
CA GLN A 57 -61.86 -58.19 41.12
C GLN A 57 -61.16 -57.71 39.83
N ALA A 58 -61.87 -57.75 38.70
CA ALA A 58 -61.38 -57.22 37.43
C ALA A 58 -61.03 -55.73 37.54
N TRP A 59 -61.89 -54.90 38.15
CA TRP A 59 -61.60 -53.48 38.40
C TRP A 59 -60.40 -53.26 39.30
N LYS A 60 -60.22 -54.08 40.33
CA LYS A 60 -59.06 -53.99 41.21
C LYS A 60 -57.75 -54.28 40.46
N GLU A 61 -57.75 -55.25 39.57
CA GLU A 61 -56.59 -55.59 38.74
C GLU A 61 -56.33 -54.52 37.68
N GLU A 62 -57.39 -54.03 37.03
CA GLU A 62 -57.34 -52.95 36.03
C GLU A 62 -56.79 -51.64 36.62
N ILE A 63 -57.27 -51.21 37.79
CA ILE A 63 -56.78 -49.99 38.46
C ILE A 63 -55.32 -50.14 38.87
N LYS A 64 -54.90 -51.31 39.36
CA LYS A 64 -53.49 -51.58 39.68
C LYS A 64 -52.61 -51.53 38.45
N PHE A 65 -53.08 -52.09 37.34
CA PHE A 65 -52.38 -52.05 36.07
C PHE A 65 -52.24 -50.60 35.56
N LYS A 66 -53.34 -49.86 35.47
CA LYS A 66 -53.35 -48.45 35.06
C LYS A 66 -52.49 -47.56 35.97
N HIS A 67 -52.45 -47.85 37.27
CA HIS A 67 -51.58 -47.16 38.21
C HIS A 67 -50.09 -47.41 37.91
N ALA A 68 -49.72 -48.67 37.67
CA ALA A 68 -48.35 -49.03 37.33
C ALA A 68 -47.94 -48.39 36.00
N GLU A 69 -48.81 -48.40 35.01
CA GLU A 69 -48.59 -47.77 33.71
C GLU A 69 -48.39 -46.25 33.83
N ALA A 70 -49.26 -45.56 34.56
CA ALA A 70 -49.12 -44.12 34.82
C ALA A 70 -47.82 -43.79 35.59
N ARG A 71 -47.41 -44.66 36.53
CA ARG A 71 -46.13 -44.49 37.25
C ARG A 71 -44.93 -44.66 36.32
N MET A 72 -44.95 -45.68 35.45
CA MET A 72 -43.88 -45.89 34.47
C MET A 72 -43.77 -44.73 33.49
N TYR A 73 -44.90 -44.19 33.04
CA TYR A 73 -44.93 -42.99 32.21
C TYR A 73 -44.21 -41.82 32.85
N VAL A 74 -44.56 -41.49 34.10
CA VAL A 74 -43.96 -40.37 34.83
C VAL A 74 -42.44 -40.56 35.02
N GLU A 75 -41.99 -41.76 35.38
CA GLU A 75 -40.56 -42.03 35.51
C GLU A 75 -39.83 -41.97 34.16
N SER A 76 -40.48 -42.41 33.07
CA SER A 76 -39.90 -42.32 31.72
C SER A 76 -39.74 -40.88 31.26
N GLU A 77 -40.73 -40.01 31.47
CA GLU A 77 -40.66 -38.61 31.08
C GLU A 77 -39.63 -37.86 31.93
N LYS A 78 -39.55 -38.19 33.23
CA LYS A 78 -38.52 -37.65 34.12
C LYS A 78 -37.11 -38.05 33.69
N LEU A 79 -36.91 -39.30 33.27
CA LEU A 79 -35.63 -39.76 32.72
C LEU A 79 -35.29 -39.04 31.42
N LYS A 80 -36.26 -38.90 30.52
CA LYS A 80 -36.08 -38.16 29.26
C LYS A 80 -35.67 -36.71 29.50
N ILE A 81 -36.40 -35.98 30.35
CA ILE A 81 -36.07 -34.59 30.70
C ILE A 81 -34.67 -34.49 31.32
N ARG A 82 -34.27 -35.45 32.17
CA ARG A 82 -32.91 -35.47 32.73
C ARG A 82 -31.85 -35.69 31.66
N ALA A 83 -32.05 -36.66 30.77
CA ALA A 83 -31.12 -36.94 29.68
C ALA A 83 -30.98 -35.75 28.72
N GLU A 84 -32.10 -35.08 28.40
CA GLU A 84 -32.10 -33.87 27.58
C GLU A 84 -31.34 -32.73 28.27
N ASN A 85 -31.56 -32.52 29.58
CA ASN A 85 -30.85 -31.49 30.34
C ASN A 85 -29.34 -31.78 30.45
N GLU A 86 -28.96 -33.03 30.70
CA GLU A 86 -27.57 -33.46 30.78
C GLU A 86 -26.88 -33.27 29.43
N SER A 87 -27.47 -33.78 28.35
CA SER A 87 -26.95 -33.61 26.99
C SER A 87 -26.87 -32.14 26.57
N ALA A 88 -27.85 -31.31 26.93
CA ALA A 88 -27.81 -29.88 26.66
C ALA A 88 -26.68 -29.19 27.45
N SER A 89 -26.48 -29.56 28.71
CA SER A 89 -25.40 -29.01 29.54
C SER A 89 -24.01 -29.39 29.02
N GLU A 90 -23.80 -30.66 28.65
CA GLU A 90 -22.55 -31.14 28.05
C GLU A 90 -22.26 -30.44 26.72
N ASN A 91 -23.28 -30.28 25.88
CA ASN A 91 -23.12 -29.59 24.60
C ASN A 91 -22.76 -28.10 24.80
N ILE A 92 -23.38 -27.43 25.77
CA ILE A 92 -23.04 -26.03 26.11
C ILE A 92 -21.59 -25.94 26.61
N GLU A 93 -21.14 -26.88 27.43
CA GLU A 93 -19.75 -26.90 27.92
C GLU A 93 -18.74 -27.17 26.80
N GLU A 94 -19.05 -28.10 25.89
CA GLU A 94 -18.18 -28.37 24.74
C GLU A 94 -18.10 -27.17 23.79
N ILE A 95 -19.23 -26.50 23.51
CA ILE A 95 -19.25 -25.26 22.72
C ILE A 95 -18.39 -24.18 23.39
N LYS A 96 -18.49 -24.00 24.71
CA LYS A 96 -17.65 -23.02 25.44
C LYS A 96 -16.17 -23.33 25.27
N ARG A 97 -15.78 -24.59 25.45
CA ARG A 97 -14.38 -25.04 25.32
C ARG A 97 -13.85 -24.82 23.90
N GLN A 98 -14.65 -25.16 22.89
CA GLN A 98 -14.30 -24.94 21.48
C GLN A 98 -14.14 -23.45 21.19
N MET A 99 -15.12 -22.63 21.59
CA MET A 99 -15.08 -21.18 21.41
C MET A 99 -13.82 -20.55 22.02
N GLU A 100 -13.44 -20.93 23.24
CA GLU A 100 -12.22 -20.41 23.88
C GLU A 100 -10.96 -20.75 23.08
N SER A 101 -10.86 -21.99 22.59
CA SER A 101 -9.72 -22.44 21.79
C SER A 101 -9.64 -21.76 20.42
N GLU A 102 -10.78 -21.63 19.73
CA GLU A 102 -10.87 -21.01 18.41
C GLU A 102 -10.62 -19.51 18.49
N LEU A 103 -11.10 -18.85 19.53
CA LEU A 103 -10.91 -17.42 19.73
C LEU A 103 -9.42 -17.08 19.89
N ALA A 104 -8.65 -17.91 20.61
CA ALA A 104 -7.20 -17.76 20.69
C ALA A 104 -6.52 -17.88 19.32
N LEU A 105 -6.93 -18.87 18.51
CA LEU A 105 -6.42 -19.04 17.14
C LEU A 105 -6.77 -17.85 16.23
N ILE A 106 -8.00 -17.34 16.32
CA ILE A 106 -8.46 -16.17 15.56
C ILE A 106 -7.66 -14.93 15.94
N ARG A 107 -7.44 -14.68 17.24
CA ARG A 107 -6.60 -13.56 17.72
C ARG A 107 -5.19 -13.64 17.15
N ARG A 108 -4.57 -14.83 17.17
CA ARG A 108 -3.23 -15.05 16.61
C ARG A 108 -3.20 -14.79 15.10
N LYS A 109 -4.16 -15.33 14.35
CA LYS A 109 -4.27 -15.10 12.89
C LYS A 109 -4.47 -13.61 12.58
N ASN A 110 -5.33 -12.93 13.32
CA ASN A 110 -5.58 -11.49 13.14
C ASN A 110 -4.30 -10.66 13.40
N SER A 111 -3.54 -10.98 14.45
CA SER A 111 -2.25 -10.33 14.73
C SER A 111 -1.26 -10.48 13.56
N ILE A 112 -1.13 -11.69 13.01
CA ILE A 112 -0.26 -11.95 11.85
C ILE A 112 -0.73 -11.15 10.62
N THR A 113 -2.04 -11.11 10.37
CA THR A 113 -2.61 -10.34 9.25
C THR A 113 -2.36 -8.84 9.40
N ARG A 114 -2.50 -8.29 10.61
CA ARG A 114 -2.20 -6.88 10.90
C ARG A 114 -0.74 -6.54 10.64
N GLN A 115 0.19 -7.38 11.11
CA GLN A 115 1.62 -7.20 10.85
C GLN A 115 1.95 -7.25 9.35
N ARG A 116 1.31 -8.16 8.60
CA ARG A 116 1.47 -8.22 7.14
C ARG A 116 0.93 -6.97 6.47
N ASN A 117 -0.24 -6.49 6.88
CA ASN A 117 -0.84 -5.27 6.33
C ASN A 117 0.03 -4.04 6.61
N GLU A 118 0.57 -3.92 7.81
CA GLU A 118 1.51 -2.86 8.19
C GLU A 118 2.77 -2.86 7.30
N LYS A 119 3.35 -4.03 7.04
CA LYS A 119 4.48 -4.16 6.10
C LYS A 119 4.11 -3.76 4.68
N LEU A 120 2.91 -4.12 4.21
CA LEU A 120 2.43 -3.73 2.89
C LEU A 120 2.20 -2.20 2.80
N ARG A 121 1.67 -1.58 3.85
CA ARG A 121 1.54 -0.11 3.91
C ARG A 121 2.89 0.58 3.91
N ALA A 122 3.86 0.07 4.68
CA ALA A 122 5.22 0.60 4.67
C ALA A 122 5.85 0.48 3.28
N MET A 123 5.67 -0.66 2.60
CA MET A 123 6.15 -0.85 1.23
C MET A 123 5.49 0.11 0.24
N ASN A 124 4.18 0.32 0.32
CA ASN A 124 3.49 1.30 -0.53
C ASN A 124 4.00 2.72 -0.25
N SER A 125 4.19 3.11 1.01
CA SER A 125 4.78 4.40 1.35
C SER A 125 6.21 4.56 0.81
N HIS A 126 7.01 3.48 0.78
CA HIS A 126 8.33 3.51 0.14
C HIS A 126 8.23 3.68 -1.38
N ILE A 127 7.24 3.05 -2.02
CA ILE A 127 6.98 3.23 -3.45
C ILE A 127 6.58 4.68 -3.73
N ASP A 128 5.69 5.25 -2.91
CA ASP A 128 5.27 6.65 -3.05
C ASP A 128 6.47 7.60 -2.90
N LEU A 129 7.34 7.37 -1.91
CA LEU A 129 8.56 8.17 -1.73
C LEU A 129 9.51 8.07 -2.92
N VAL A 130 9.70 6.87 -3.47
CA VAL A 130 10.55 6.67 -4.66
C VAL A 130 9.93 7.34 -5.88
N ASN A 131 8.61 7.26 -6.03
CA ASN A 131 7.91 7.92 -7.14
C ASN A 131 8.02 9.44 -7.04
N GLU A 132 7.86 10.02 -5.84
CA GLU A 132 8.05 11.45 -5.60
C GLU A 132 9.48 11.88 -5.93
N GLN A 133 10.49 11.13 -5.46
CA GLN A 133 11.89 11.39 -5.80
C GLN A 133 12.17 11.27 -7.31
N LEU A 134 11.54 10.31 -7.99
CA LEU A 134 11.65 10.18 -9.45
C LEU A 134 10.98 11.34 -10.18
N GLU A 135 9.81 11.80 -9.74
CA GLU A 135 9.17 12.99 -10.28
C GLU A 135 10.06 14.23 -10.11
N ASP A 136 10.66 14.42 -8.94
CA ASP A 136 11.60 15.51 -8.68
C ASP A 136 12.82 15.44 -9.60
N MET A 137 13.34 14.23 -9.87
CA MET A 137 14.39 14.03 -10.87
C MET A 137 13.94 14.41 -12.28
N TYR A 138 12.69 14.10 -12.66
CA TYR A 138 12.14 14.44 -13.98
C TYR A 138 11.84 15.93 -14.14
N ARG A 139 11.48 16.65 -13.08
CA ARG A 139 11.21 18.10 -13.10
C ARG A 139 12.46 18.96 -13.35
N GLY A 140 13.65 18.36 -13.43
CA GLY A 140 14.79 18.92 -14.15
C GLY A 140 15.87 19.59 -13.30
N LYS A 141 15.66 19.77 -11.99
CA LYS A 141 16.71 20.18 -11.05
C LYS A 141 16.65 19.32 -9.80
N SER A 142 17.42 18.24 -9.79
CA SER A 142 17.54 17.38 -8.62
C SER A 142 18.93 17.56 -8.00
N ARG A 143 18.96 17.52 -6.67
CA ARG A 143 20.17 17.67 -5.88
C ARG A 143 20.71 16.30 -5.55
N VAL A 144 21.97 16.06 -5.90
CA VAL A 144 22.71 14.88 -5.42
C VAL A 144 23.77 15.35 -4.45
N SER A 145 23.67 14.93 -3.18
CA SER A 145 24.72 15.13 -2.18
C SER A 145 25.38 13.81 -1.83
N ALA A 146 26.70 13.85 -1.68
CA ALA A 146 27.49 12.73 -1.21
C ALA A 146 28.77 13.26 -0.54
N THR A 147 29.43 12.38 0.20
CA THR A 147 30.73 12.72 0.81
C THR A 147 31.81 12.89 -0.26
N ARG A 148 32.86 13.66 0.05
CA ARG A 148 34.01 13.82 -0.86
C ARG A 148 34.63 12.48 -1.25
N GLU A 149 34.76 11.55 -0.30
CA GLU A 149 35.33 10.22 -0.56
C GLU A 149 34.48 9.40 -1.55
N GLU A 150 33.16 9.51 -1.48
CA GLU A 150 32.25 8.82 -2.39
C GLU A 150 32.33 9.40 -3.80
N TRP A 151 32.40 10.73 -3.93
CA TRP A 151 32.63 11.39 -5.22
C TRP A 151 33.98 11.01 -5.82
N GLU A 152 35.05 11.01 -5.03
CA GLU A 152 36.40 10.61 -5.49
C GLU A 152 36.44 9.14 -5.94
N ARG A 153 35.66 8.26 -5.28
CA ARG A 153 35.57 6.84 -5.65
C ARG A 153 34.86 6.63 -6.99
N GLN A 154 33.80 7.41 -7.28
CA GLN A 154 32.98 7.24 -8.48
C GLN A 154 33.52 8.01 -9.69
N LEU A 155 33.95 9.26 -9.51
CA LEU A 155 34.41 10.14 -10.60
C LEU A 155 35.94 10.09 -10.79
N GLY A 156 36.69 9.72 -9.74
CA GLY A 156 38.14 9.83 -9.70
C GLY A 156 38.62 11.18 -9.19
N ARG A 157 39.76 11.19 -8.48
CA ARG A 157 40.31 12.37 -7.79
C ARG A 157 40.50 13.58 -8.71
N HIS A 158 41.09 13.37 -9.89
CA HIS A 158 41.35 14.46 -10.85
C HIS A 158 40.05 15.15 -11.31
N ALA A 159 38.99 14.37 -11.56
CA ALA A 159 37.71 14.94 -11.97
C ALA A 159 37.06 15.74 -10.83
N VAL A 160 37.13 15.23 -9.60
CA VAL A 160 36.59 15.92 -8.41
C VAL A 160 37.33 17.24 -8.16
N GLU A 161 38.67 17.24 -8.24
CA GLU A 161 39.47 18.47 -8.10
C GLU A 161 39.14 19.48 -9.19
N SER A 162 39.01 19.03 -10.45
CA SER A 162 38.60 19.91 -11.55
C SER A 162 37.21 20.51 -11.32
N LEU A 163 36.26 19.73 -10.82
CA LEU A 163 34.88 20.17 -10.55
C LEU A 163 34.76 21.09 -9.33
N LEU A 164 35.64 20.90 -8.33
CA LEU A 164 35.77 21.80 -7.19
C LEU A 164 36.34 23.16 -7.63
N ASN A 165 37.35 23.15 -8.50
CA ASN A 165 37.95 24.38 -9.02
C ASN A 165 36.98 25.14 -9.95
N SER A 166 36.10 24.43 -10.66
CA SER A 166 35.08 25.02 -11.52
C SER A 166 33.79 25.42 -10.79
N ASN A 167 33.76 25.42 -9.44
CA ASN A 167 32.61 25.78 -8.62
C ASN A 167 31.29 25.04 -8.97
N VAL A 168 31.39 23.77 -9.38
CA VAL A 168 30.20 22.94 -9.68
C VAL A 168 29.62 22.29 -8.41
N PHE A 169 30.46 22.08 -7.39
CA PHE A 169 30.05 21.54 -6.10
C PHE A 169 29.73 22.65 -5.10
N ASP A 170 28.53 22.60 -4.53
CA ASP A 170 28.18 23.37 -3.34
C ASP A 170 28.60 22.59 -2.09
N LYS A 171 29.42 23.21 -1.24
CA LYS A 171 29.85 22.64 0.04
C LYS A 171 28.74 22.85 1.06
N ASN A 172 28.18 21.76 1.57
CA ASN A 172 27.12 21.79 2.57
C ASN A 172 27.56 21.01 3.81
N VAL A 173 27.41 21.61 4.98
CA VAL A 173 27.65 20.91 6.24
C VAL A 173 26.34 20.29 6.70
N VAL A 174 26.27 18.96 6.63
CA VAL A 174 25.09 18.21 7.07
C VAL A 174 25.32 17.71 8.49
N LYS A 175 24.38 18.06 9.39
CA LYS A 175 24.38 17.56 10.77
C LYS A 175 23.81 16.14 10.79
N VAL A 176 24.67 15.16 11.07
CA VAL A 176 24.25 13.79 11.29
C VAL A 176 23.51 13.72 12.64
N ARG A 177 22.52 12.84 12.73
CA ARG A 177 21.63 12.65 13.91
C ARG A 177 22.37 12.41 15.24
N ASP A 178 23.64 12.03 15.18
CA ASP A 178 24.55 11.79 16.31
C ASP A 178 25.39 13.04 16.72
N GLY A 179 25.11 14.22 16.15
CA GLY A 179 25.81 15.47 16.50
C GLY A 179 27.18 15.65 15.83
N SER A 180 27.57 14.74 14.93
CA SER A 180 28.75 14.92 14.08
C SER A 180 28.38 15.70 12.81
N GLU A 181 29.11 16.77 12.54
CA GLU A 181 29.02 17.53 11.31
C GLU A 181 29.86 16.82 10.23
N ARG A 182 29.25 16.53 9.08
CA ARG A 182 29.95 16.01 7.91
C ARG A 182 29.83 16.99 6.76
N GLU A 183 30.95 17.27 6.12
CA GLU A 183 30.98 18.02 4.88
C GLU A 183 30.50 17.12 3.74
N GLU A 184 29.37 17.49 3.13
CA GLU A 184 28.85 16.90 1.91
C GLU A 184 29.04 17.87 0.74
N LEU A 185 29.43 17.33 -0.40
CA LEU A 185 29.47 18.06 -1.66
C LEU A 185 28.17 17.76 -2.40
N SER A 186 27.42 18.81 -2.76
CA SER A 186 26.20 18.66 -3.55
C SER A 186 26.32 19.27 -4.93
N VAL A 187 25.70 18.61 -5.90
CA VAL A 187 25.57 19.11 -7.28
C VAL A 187 24.09 19.28 -7.59
N MET A 188 23.74 20.46 -8.10
CA MET A 188 22.45 20.71 -8.74
C MET A 188 22.61 20.48 -10.23
N SER A 189 21.99 19.41 -10.74
CA SER A 189 22.03 19.11 -12.17
C SER A 189 20.74 18.49 -12.65
N ASN A 190 20.60 18.41 -13.97
CA ASN A 190 19.47 17.77 -14.61
C ASN A 190 19.72 16.25 -14.67
N PHE A 191 19.10 15.52 -13.74
CA PHE A 191 19.15 14.06 -13.66
C PHE A 191 17.89 13.38 -14.27
N SER A 192 17.16 14.09 -15.15
CA SER A 192 15.94 13.56 -15.78
C SER A 192 16.17 12.38 -16.73
N ARG A 193 17.41 12.21 -17.23
CA ARG A 193 17.75 11.11 -18.13
C ARG A 193 18.16 9.86 -17.37
N ARG A 194 17.76 8.70 -17.90
CA ARG A 194 18.10 7.39 -17.31
C ARG A 194 19.61 7.16 -17.38
N ALA A 195 20.16 6.48 -16.38
CA ALA A 195 21.59 6.16 -16.30
C ALA A 195 22.11 5.42 -17.55
N ASP A 196 21.30 4.51 -18.11
CA ASP A 196 21.67 3.76 -19.32
C ASP A 196 21.76 4.64 -20.56
N GLU A 197 20.90 5.65 -20.67
CA GLU A 197 20.93 6.62 -21.76
C GLU A 197 22.13 7.56 -21.62
N LEU A 198 22.37 8.04 -20.39
CA LEU A 198 23.55 8.87 -20.09
C LEU A 198 24.84 8.12 -20.43
N LYS A 199 24.93 6.84 -20.09
CA LYS A 199 26.08 6.00 -20.45
C LYS A 199 26.29 5.92 -21.97
N LYS A 200 25.23 5.66 -22.74
CA LYS A 200 25.30 5.64 -24.21
C LYS A 200 25.72 6.99 -24.79
N THR A 201 25.16 8.10 -24.27
CA THR A 201 25.55 9.44 -24.72
C THR A 201 27.00 9.76 -24.38
N ASN A 202 27.47 9.38 -23.20
CA ASN A 202 28.86 9.57 -22.77
C ASN A 202 29.83 8.77 -23.67
N ASP A 203 29.51 7.52 -23.99
CA ASP A 203 30.32 6.71 -24.90
C ASP A 203 30.36 7.30 -26.32
N SER A 204 29.24 7.87 -26.79
CA SER A 204 29.18 8.59 -28.06
C SER A 204 30.00 9.90 -28.04
N MET A 205 29.91 10.66 -26.95
CA MET A 205 30.69 11.88 -26.73
C MET A 205 32.19 11.57 -26.67
N LYS A 206 32.61 10.50 -26.00
CA LYS A 206 34.00 10.06 -25.99
C LYS A 206 34.52 9.73 -27.38
N LYS A 207 33.73 9.01 -28.18
CA LYS A 207 34.10 8.70 -29.58
C LYS A 207 34.20 9.96 -30.44
N THR A 208 33.29 10.90 -30.28
CA THR A 208 33.33 12.18 -31.03
C THR A 208 34.52 13.04 -30.59
N VAL A 209 34.83 13.11 -29.30
CA VAL A 209 36.05 13.79 -28.80
C VAL A 209 37.31 13.15 -29.37
N GLN A 210 37.40 11.82 -29.41
CA GLN A 210 38.53 11.12 -30.02
C GLN A 210 38.63 11.43 -31.52
N ARG A 211 37.50 11.47 -32.25
CA ARG A 211 37.48 11.85 -33.66
C ARG A 211 37.98 13.29 -33.86
N LEU A 212 37.48 14.24 -33.06
CA LEU A 212 37.89 15.64 -33.10
C LEU A 212 39.38 15.83 -32.79
N GLN A 213 39.95 15.05 -31.88
CA GLN A 213 41.39 15.08 -31.61
C GLN A 213 42.22 14.65 -32.83
N VAL A 214 41.76 13.62 -33.55
CA VAL A 214 42.41 13.18 -34.80
C VAL A 214 42.27 14.25 -35.89
N GLU A 215 41.07 14.78 -36.07
CA GLU A 215 40.81 15.86 -37.04
C GLU A 215 41.66 17.11 -36.73
N LEU A 216 41.80 17.50 -35.46
CA LEU A 216 42.63 18.63 -35.05
C LEU A 216 44.12 18.37 -35.31
N ALA A 217 44.59 17.14 -35.10
CA ALA A 217 45.95 16.76 -35.46
C ALA A 217 46.17 16.83 -36.99
N ASP A 218 45.19 16.41 -37.79
CA ASP A 218 45.23 16.49 -39.24
C ASP A 218 45.21 17.95 -39.73
N TYR A 219 44.38 18.81 -39.14
CA TYR A 219 44.37 20.24 -39.44
C TYR A 219 45.68 20.91 -39.06
N LYS A 220 46.23 20.60 -37.88
CA LYS A 220 47.55 21.09 -37.47
C LYS A 220 48.64 20.67 -38.47
N LYS A 221 48.58 19.44 -38.99
CA LYS A 221 49.51 18.96 -40.01
C LYS A 221 49.33 19.67 -41.35
N LYS A 222 48.09 19.93 -41.78
CA LYS A 222 47.79 20.72 -42.98
C LYS A 222 48.32 22.13 -42.84
N TRP A 223 48.06 22.81 -41.72
CA TRP A 223 48.59 24.15 -41.47
C TRP A 223 50.12 24.19 -41.41
N ALA A 224 50.77 23.19 -40.81
CA ALA A 224 52.23 23.10 -40.84
C ALA A 224 52.77 22.88 -42.26
N HIS A 225 52.07 22.11 -43.11
CA HIS A 225 52.42 21.95 -44.51
C HIS A 225 52.24 23.24 -45.31
N ASP A 226 51.11 23.92 -45.11
CA ASP A 226 50.81 25.20 -45.75
C ASP A 226 51.80 26.28 -45.31
N ALA A 227 52.17 26.35 -44.03
CA ALA A 227 53.24 27.23 -43.54
C ALA A 227 54.57 26.96 -44.26
N GLY A 228 54.96 25.68 -44.43
CA GLY A 228 56.17 25.33 -45.19
C GLY A 228 56.07 25.64 -46.69
N LEU A 229 54.87 25.65 -47.28
CA LEU A 229 54.65 26.14 -48.64
C LEU A 229 54.74 27.67 -48.71
N PHE A 230 54.17 28.38 -47.73
CA PHE A 230 54.28 29.83 -47.60
C PHE A 230 55.72 30.26 -47.40
N ASP A 231 56.53 29.54 -46.63
CA ASP A 231 57.96 29.82 -46.48
C ASP A 231 58.68 29.75 -47.83
N LYS A 232 58.43 28.70 -48.64
CA LYS A 232 58.99 28.58 -49.99
C LYS A 232 58.49 29.65 -50.96
N ILE A 233 57.20 29.99 -50.90
CA ILE A 233 56.64 31.10 -51.68
C ILE A 233 57.32 32.41 -51.25
N THR A 234 57.54 32.61 -49.96
CA THR A 234 58.19 33.79 -49.40
C THR A 234 59.67 33.84 -49.79
N GLU A 235 60.37 32.71 -49.86
CA GLU A 235 61.74 32.62 -50.41
C GLU A 235 61.76 33.02 -51.89
N VAL A 236 60.85 32.49 -52.72
CA VAL A 236 60.72 32.90 -54.12
C VAL A 236 60.37 34.39 -54.25
N LEU A 237 59.50 34.91 -53.39
CA LEU A 237 59.16 36.32 -53.35
C LEU A 237 60.35 37.19 -52.92
N LYS A 238 61.15 36.74 -51.93
CA LYS A 238 62.40 37.40 -51.53
C LYS A 238 63.41 37.41 -52.67
N ASP A 239 63.58 36.29 -53.37
CA ASP A 239 64.45 36.20 -54.55
C ASP A 239 63.97 37.11 -55.69
N GLU A 240 62.66 37.19 -55.93
CA GLU A 240 62.06 38.13 -56.89
C GLU A 240 62.19 39.59 -56.43
N LEU A 241 62.08 39.88 -55.13
CA LEU A 241 62.34 41.21 -54.54
C LEU A 241 63.79 41.65 -54.74
N VAL A 242 64.75 40.72 -54.59
CA VAL A 242 66.17 40.95 -54.87
C VAL A 242 66.41 41.13 -56.38
N LYS A 243 65.81 40.31 -57.24
CA LYS A 243 65.92 40.44 -58.71
C LYS A 243 65.29 41.70 -59.28
N ARG A 244 64.23 42.21 -58.64
CA ARG A 244 63.55 43.46 -59.00
C ARG A 244 64.24 44.70 -58.42
N ASP A 245 65.41 44.54 -57.78
CA ASP A 245 66.23 45.63 -57.25
C ASP A 245 65.45 46.60 -56.34
N LEU A 246 64.47 46.07 -55.60
CA LEU A 246 63.69 46.82 -54.61
C LEU A 246 64.35 46.82 -53.22
N ILE A 247 65.52 46.19 -53.07
CA ILE A 247 66.35 46.27 -51.86
C ILE A 247 67.73 46.81 -52.25
N LYS A 248 67.90 48.13 -52.15
CA LYS A 248 69.23 48.72 -51.98
C LYS A 248 69.83 48.17 -50.68
N PRO A 249 71.06 47.67 -50.65
CA PRO A 249 71.75 47.39 -49.41
C PRO A 249 72.14 48.73 -48.78
N GLN A 250 71.32 49.25 -47.87
CA GLN A 250 71.77 50.29 -46.95
C GLN A 250 72.57 49.61 -45.83
N GLY A 251 73.89 49.71 -45.95
CA GLY A 251 74.78 49.49 -44.82
C GLY A 251 74.63 50.59 -43.77
N LYS A 252 74.68 50.14 -42.51
CA LYS A 252 75.05 50.88 -41.28
C LYS A 252 74.20 52.10 -40.90
N GLY A 253 73.43 51.93 -39.82
CA GLY A 253 73.11 53.01 -38.90
C GLY A 253 71.93 52.72 -37.97
N GLN A 254 72.25 52.44 -36.70
CA GLN A 254 71.43 52.66 -35.48
C GLN A 254 70.19 51.74 -35.29
N ALA A 255 70.17 50.85 -34.30
CA ALA A 255 70.11 51.02 -32.83
C ALA A 255 68.66 51.11 -32.31
N ASN A 256 68.44 50.43 -31.18
CA ASN A 256 67.23 50.22 -30.35
C ASN A 256 66.38 49.02 -30.81
N GLU A 257 66.34 47.85 -30.16
CA GLU A 257 66.34 47.52 -28.71
C GLU A 257 65.25 48.27 -27.94
N ASP A 258 64.21 47.51 -27.57
CA ASP A 258 63.37 47.60 -26.37
C ASP A 258 62.50 48.88 -26.24
N ASP A 259 61.28 48.87 -25.73
CA ASP A 259 60.37 47.93 -25.09
C ASP A 259 59.00 48.66 -25.01
N GLU A 260 57.95 47.99 -24.54
CA GLU A 260 56.75 48.60 -23.91
C GLU A 260 55.82 49.43 -24.84
N GLU A 261 54.49 49.37 -24.84
CA GLU A 261 53.45 48.72 -24.05
C GLU A 261 52.18 48.89 -24.93
N GLY A 262 51.46 47.81 -25.23
CA GLY A 262 50.15 47.86 -25.87
C GLY A 262 49.14 47.32 -24.88
N GLU A 263 48.70 48.18 -23.96
CA GLU A 263 47.53 47.94 -23.12
C GLU A 263 46.27 47.98 -24.00
N ASP A 264 45.78 46.79 -24.38
CA ASP A 264 44.39 46.61 -24.81
C ASP A 264 43.57 46.34 -23.54
N GLU A 265 43.06 47.40 -22.91
CA GLU A 265 42.00 47.31 -21.91
C GLU A 265 40.64 47.25 -22.62
N ASP A 266 39.99 46.11 -22.41
CA ASP A 266 38.56 45.89 -22.13
C ASP A 266 37.62 47.09 -22.29
N GLU A 267 36.50 46.89 -23.01
CA GLU A 267 35.16 47.07 -22.43
C GLU A 267 34.09 46.68 -23.47
N ASP A 268 33.46 45.52 -23.23
CA ASP A 268 32.20 45.11 -23.83
C ASP A 268 31.07 45.97 -23.21
N GLU A 269 30.43 46.82 -24.02
CA GLU A 269 29.16 47.44 -23.66
C GLU A 269 28.00 46.68 -24.31
N ASP A 270 27.15 46.15 -23.43
CA ASP A 270 25.82 45.62 -23.68
C ASP A 270 24.96 46.58 -24.50
N GLU A 271 24.22 46.07 -25.49
CA GLU A 271 22.91 46.63 -25.85
C GLU A 271 22.02 45.55 -26.50
N ASP A 272 21.18 44.96 -25.64
CA ASP A 272 19.98 44.22 -25.99
C ASP A 272 18.99 45.13 -26.73
N GLU A 273 18.57 44.74 -27.95
CA GLU A 273 17.40 45.35 -28.57
C GLU A 273 16.52 44.31 -29.31
N LEU A 274 15.41 43.96 -28.62
CA LEU A 274 14.02 43.72 -29.09
C LEU A 274 13.81 42.66 -30.21
N ASP A 275 12.85 41.73 -30.16
CA ASP A 275 11.41 41.95 -30.03
C ASP A 275 10.64 40.61 -30.18
N ALA A 276 9.39 40.61 -29.68
CA ALA A 276 8.20 39.83 -30.08
C ALA A 276 8.22 38.29 -30.24
N GLU A 277 7.40 37.60 -29.43
CA GLU A 277 6.08 37.04 -29.85
C GLU A 277 5.44 36.28 -28.68
N ILE A 278 4.41 36.86 -28.05
CA ILE A 278 2.97 36.57 -28.23
C ILE A 278 2.51 35.28 -27.53
N ALA A 279 1.63 35.53 -26.56
CA ALA A 279 0.92 34.60 -25.71
C ALA A 279 0.11 33.55 -26.48
N GLU A 280 0.25 32.29 -26.06
CA GLU A 280 -0.72 31.24 -26.36
C GLU A 280 -2.05 31.52 -25.62
N SER A 281 -3.05 31.82 -26.43
CA SER A 281 -4.40 31.24 -26.44
C SER A 281 -5.00 30.76 -25.11
N ASP A 282 -5.89 31.61 -24.59
CA ASP A 282 -7.32 31.36 -24.36
C ASP A 282 -7.82 29.98 -23.84
N GLN A 283 -8.54 30.13 -22.71
CA GLN A 283 -9.79 29.48 -22.32
C GLN A 283 -9.76 28.12 -21.59
N GLU A 284 -9.74 28.26 -20.27
CA GLU A 284 -10.78 27.76 -19.35
C GLU A 284 -11.94 26.98 -20.00
N SER A 285 -12.05 25.70 -19.65
CA SER A 285 -13.37 25.11 -19.34
C SER A 285 -13.25 24.25 -18.10
N LEU A 286 -13.65 24.86 -16.99
CA LEU A 286 -14.09 24.19 -15.78
C LEU A 286 -15.33 23.36 -16.09
N SER A 287 -15.30 22.07 -15.76
CA SER A 287 -16.51 21.34 -15.37
C SER A 287 -16.18 20.41 -14.21
N GLU A 288 -16.24 21.01 -13.03
CA GLU A 288 -16.55 20.36 -11.77
C GLU A 288 -18.00 19.84 -11.87
N ALA A 289 -18.18 18.52 -11.77
CA ALA A 289 -19.48 17.93 -11.49
C ALA A 289 -19.27 16.82 -10.46
N GLN A 290 -19.43 17.24 -9.22
CA GLN A 290 -19.70 16.43 -8.04
C GLN A 290 -20.80 15.39 -8.35
N ASN A 291 -20.60 14.17 -7.86
CA ASN A 291 -21.69 13.35 -7.35
C ASN A 291 -21.10 12.37 -6.32
N SER A 292 -20.97 12.89 -5.10
CA SER A 292 -21.08 12.11 -3.87
C SER A 292 -22.52 12.22 -3.38
N ASP A 293 -23.16 11.07 -3.16
CA ASP A 293 -24.23 10.79 -2.17
C ASP A 293 -24.46 9.27 -2.28
N GLU A 294 -23.83 8.44 -1.46
CA GLU A 294 -24.27 8.00 -0.12
C GLU A 294 -25.74 7.56 0.00
N GLU A 295 -25.88 6.26 0.29
CA GLU A 295 -26.85 5.57 1.17
C GLU A 295 -28.37 5.82 1.04
N GLU A 296 -29.15 4.76 0.80
CA GLU A 296 -29.91 4.05 1.86
C GLU A 296 -30.81 2.92 1.31
N LYS A 297 -30.77 1.77 2.01
CA LYS A 297 -31.86 0.85 2.39
C LYS A 297 -32.93 0.47 1.35
N LEU A 298 -32.94 -0.83 1.00
CA LEU A 298 -33.99 -1.81 1.35
C LEU A 298 -33.51 -3.24 1.10
#